data_AF-A0A3A4REW8-F1
#
_entry.id   AF-A0A3A4REW8-F1
#
_cell.length_a   1.000
_cell.length_b   1.000
_cell.length_c   1.000
_cell.angle_alpha   90.00
_cell.angle_beta   90.00
_cell.angle_gamma   90.00
#
_symmetry.space_group_name_H-M   'P 1'
#
loop_
_entity.id
_entity.type
_entity.pdbx_description
1 polymer ?
#
loop_
_entity_poly.entity_id
_entity_poly.type
_entity_poly.pdbx_seq_one_letter_code
_entity_poly.pdbx_strand_id
1 'polypeptide(L)'
;MDRRNFIKNTLIGSVGTIAAANSILSAPTILTSSRAPKSTLGGELIFKPVFVQKGMGPHLYDLVWATDKDWDTFYSNIKLGSDGIKISDSKGKQKFGINARWNVEGFGYTNITADNGGEFYELPPEGKSQEFILQYEFAKSRVARNESRVQLHSKNGWKPSTESAGLHAFSQTLFEDATKSKSDKEKCAELSQKSLMYALWASEKIELDKANYEIARMGKRNDFF
;
A
#
# COMPACT_ATOMS: atom_id res chain seq x y z
N MET A 1 20.62 62.33 -56.48
CA MET A 1 20.18 61.05 -55.90
C MET A 1 19.39 61.33 -54.61
N ASP A 2 18.25 60.73 -54.30
CA ASP A 2 17.00 60.60 -55.04
C ASP A 2 15.89 60.48 -53.96
N ARG A 3 14.85 61.33 -54.00
CA ARG A 3 13.81 61.47 -52.96
C ARG A 3 12.83 60.28 -52.89
N ARG A 4 13.09 59.20 -53.64
CA ARG A 4 12.17 58.06 -53.82
C ARG A 4 12.43 56.86 -52.89
N ASN A 5 13.53 56.83 -52.15
CA ASN A 5 13.84 55.70 -51.27
C ASN A 5 13.49 55.92 -49.79
N PHE A 6 13.16 57.14 -49.36
CA PHE A 6 12.80 57.42 -47.96
C PHE A 6 11.29 57.31 -47.69
N ILE A 7 10.45 57.39 -48.73
CA ILE A 7 8.99 57.34 -48.61
C ILE A 7 8.46 55.90 -48.57
N LYS A 8 9.26 54.89 -48.95
CA LYS A 8 8.81 53.49 -48.99
C LYS A 8 8.77 52.76 -47.65
N ASN A 9 9.42 53.25 -46.60
CA ASN A 9 9.50 52.52 -45.33
C ASN A 9 8.78 53.16 -44.14
N THR A 10 8.16 54.33 -44.30
CA THR A 10 7.67 55.05 -43.10
C THR A 10 6.18 55.27 -43.02
N LEU A 11 5.41 55.37 -44.10
CA LEU A 11 4.00 55.74 -44.00
C LEU A 11 3.18 55.20 -45.17
N ILE A 12 2.20 54.34 -44.87
CA ILE A 12 0.91 54.02 -45.54
C ILE A 12 0.63 52.54 -45.24
N GLY A 13 -0.32 52.12 -44.39
CA GLY A 13 -1.38 52.86 -43.70
C GLY A 13 -1.57 52.30 -42.29
N SER A 14 -1.66 53.16 -41.28
CA SER A 14 -2.86 53.91 -40.89
C SER A 14 -3.95 52.99 -40.33
N VAL A 15 -3.96 52.79 -39.02
CA VAL A 15 -4.75 53.58 -38.04
C VAL A 15 -6.14 52.99 -37.85
N GLY A 16 -6.27 52.26 -36.74
CA GLY A 16 -7.46 52.14 -35.93
C GLY A 16 -6.99 51.89 -34.50
N THR A 17 -6.51 52.94 -33.80
CA THR A 17 -7.11 53.44 -32.55
C THR A 17 -7.62 52.30 -31.66
N ILE A 18 -7.00 52.08 -30.49
CA ILE A 18 -7.45 52.70 -29.24
C ILE A 18 -6.35 52.60 -28.16
N ALA A 19 -6.14 53.73 -27.48
CA ALA A 19 -5.63 53.92 -26.11
C ALA A 19 -4.34 53.19 -25.69
N ALA A 20 -3.22 53.88 -25.50
CA ALA A 20 -2.94 54.72 -24.33
C ALA A 20 -3.06 53.95 -22.99
N ALA A 21 -1.92 53.95 -22.28
CA ALA A 21 -1.78 53.69 -20.85
C ALA A 21 -2.07 52.26 -20.37
N ASN A 22 -1.06 51.40 -20.46
CA ASN A 22 -0.25 51.13 -19.27
C ASN A 22 0.94 50.26 -19.66
N SER A 23 2.13 50.82 -19.42
CA SER A 23 3.30 50.12 -18.92
C SER A 23 3.23 48.60 -18.98
N ILE A 24 4.00 48.07 -19.93
CA ILE A 24 4.94 46.96 -19.77
C ILE A 24 5.31 46.79 -18.27
N LEU A 25 4.48 46.04 -17.56
CA LEU A 25 4.80 45.37 -16.29
C LEU A 25 4.67 43.87 -16.55
N SER A 26 5.27 43.41 -17.65
CA SER A 26 5.69 42.03 -17.75
C SER A 26 6.74 41.84 -16.67
N ALA A 27 6.31 41.34 -15.50
CA ALA A 27 7.19 40.86 -14.47
C ALA A 27 8.30 40.04 -15.16
N PRO A 28 9.58 40.23 -14.78
CA PRO A 28 10.62 39.39 -15.34
C PRO A 28 10.20 37.94 -15.12
N THR A 29 10.21 37.12 -16.17
CA THR A 29 10.00 35.68 -16.02
C THR A 29 11.17 35.17 -15.19
N ILE A 30 11.00 35.13 -13.87
CA ILE A 30 11.98 34.60 -12.95
C ILE A 30 11.97 33.08 -13.18
N LEU A 31 12.95 32.59 -13.94
CA LEU A 31 13.25 31.17 -14.14
C LEU A 31 13.88 30.56 -12.86
N THR A 32 13.26 30.79 -11.71
CA THR A 32 13.57 30.02 -10.51
C THR A 32 12.83 28.70 -10.58
N SER A 33 13.51 27.61 -10.22
CA SER A 33 12.84 26.34 -9.97
C SER A 33 11.65 26.58 -9.03
N SER A 34 10.49 26.01 -9.37
CA SER A 34 9.29 26.08 -8.54
C SER A 34 9.64 25.73 -7.09
N ARG A 35 9.56 26.72 -6.20
CA ARG A 35 9.70 26.51 -4.75
C ARG A 35 8.42 25.96 -4.11
N ALA A 36 7.32 25.90 -4.86
CA ALA A 36 6.12 25.22 -4.40
C ALA A 36 6.41 23.70 -4.38
N PRO A 37 6.25 23.03 -3.23
CA PRO A 37 6.35 21.58 -3.18
C PRO A 37 5.37 20.99 -4.19
N LYS A 38 5.83 20.05 -5.02
CA LYS A 38 4.94 19.33 -5.92
C LYS A 38 3.84 18.68 -5.09
N SER A 39 2.59 18.86 -5.50
CA SER A 39 1.47 18.17 -4.87
C SER A 39 1.73 16.66 -4.94
N THR A 40 1.63 16.00 -3.80
CA THR A 40 1.74 14.55 -3.64
C THR A 40 0.37 13.91 -3.43
N LEU A 41 -0.69 14.73 -3.50
CA LEU A 41 -2.08 14.29 -3.48
C LEU A 41 -2.36 13.45 -4.74
N GLY A 42 -2.86 12.25 -4.52
CA GLY A 42 -3.43 11.41 -5.55
C GLY A 42 -4.94 11.28 -5.37
N GLY A 43 -5.51 10.26 -6.00
CA GLY A 43 -6.82 9.75 -5.65
C GLY A 43 -6.82 9.02 -4.31
N GLU A 44 -7.97 8.46 -3.94
CA GLU A 44 -8.18 7.88 -2.61
C GLU A 44 -8.17 6.35 -2.66
N LEU A 45 -7.48 5.73 -1.70
CA LEU A 45 -7.65 4.32 -1.39
C LEU A 45 -8.43 4.20 -0.08
N ILE A 46 -9.47 3.36 -0.09
CA ILE A 46 -10.31 3.08 1.07
C ILE A 46 -10.30 1.59 1.35
N PHE A 47 -9.83 1.20 2.53
CA PHE A 47 -9.85 -0.18 3.00
C PHE A 47 -10.98 -0.35 4.01
N LYS A 48 -12.08 -0.92 3.54
CA LYS A 48 -13.32 -1.04 4.30
C LYS A 48 -13.37 -2.34 5.10
N PRO A 49 -13.50 -2.31 6.43
CA PRO A 49 -13.84 -3.50 7.19
C PRO A 49 -15.31 -3.84 6.93
N VAL A 50 -15.59 -5.02 6.37
CA VAL A 50 -16.98 -5.45 6.09
C VAL A 50 -17.74 -5.78 7.37
N PHE A 51 -17.09 -6.47 8.29
CA PHE A 51 -17.59 -6.64 9.64
C PHE A 51 -16.46 -6.48 10.65
N VAL A 52 -16.87 -6.11 11.85
CA VAL A 52 -16.04 -6.09 13.03
C VAL A 52 -16.45 -7.30 13.87
N GLN A 53 -15.49 -8.15 14.24
CA GLN A 53 -15.80 -9.38 14.97
C GLN A 53 -16.56 -9.09 16.27
N LYS A 54 -17.50 -9.96 16.64
CA LYS A 54 -18.25 -9.84 17.91
C LYS A 54 -17.41 -10.47 19.03
N GLY A 55 -17.07 -9.70 20.08
CA GLY A 55 -16.31 -10.22 21.23
C GLY A 55 -15.79 -9.12 22.15
N MET A 56 -15.12 -9.49 23.24
CA MET A 56 -14.47 -8.53 24.15
C MET A 56 -13.11 -8.09 23.58
N GLY A 57 -12.96 -6.80 23.26
CA GLY A 57 -11.67 -6.18 22.94
C GLY A 57 -11.75 -5.11 21.84
N PRO A 58 -10.70 -4.28 21.67
CA PRO A 58 -10.61 -3.38 20.53
C PRO A 58 -10.46 -4.22 19.25
N HIS A 59 -11.33 -4.01 18.26
CA HIS A 59 -11.36 -4.84 17.06
C HIS A 59 -10.56 -4.24 15.90
N LEU A 60 -10.53 -2.91 15.83
CA LEU A 60 -9.66 -2.10 14.98
C LEU A 60 -9.18 -0.93 15.85
N TYR A 61 -7.86 -0.80 16.05
CA TYR A 61 -7.30 0.30 16.83
C TYR A 61 -7.13 1.54 15.96
N ASP A 62 -7.15 2.72 16.59
CA ASP A 62 -6.98 4.00 15.90
C ASP A 62 -5.59 4.15 15.24
N LEU A 63 -4.58 3.42 15.73
CA LEU A 63 -3.25 3.44 15.12
C LEU A 63 -3.22 2.66 13.82
N VAL A 64 -3.12 3.42 12.72
CA VAL A 64 -2.84 2.94 11.37
C VAL A 64 -1.66 3.71 10.81
N TRP A 65 -0.78 3.04 10.07
CA TRP A 65 0.41 3.68 9.48
C TRP A 65 0.78 3.05 8.14
N ALA A 66 1.50 3.81 7.32
CA ALA A 66 2.01 3.35 6.04
C ALA A 66 3.50 3.00 6.14
N THR A 67 3.90 1.96 5.42
CA THR A 67 5.31 1.54 5.28
C THR A 67 5.69 1.50 3.81
N ASP A 68 6.91 1.87 3.45
CA ASP A 68 7.39 1.75 2.08
C ASP A 68 7.85 0.32 1.76
N LYS A 69 8.46 0.14 0.58
CA LYS A 69 8.94 -1.16 0.11
C LYS A 69 10.04 -1.79 0.99
N ASP A 70 10.75 -0.95 1.73
CA ASP A 70 11.87 -1.36 2.58
C ASP A 70 11.37 -1.59 4.02
N TRP A 71 10.04 -1.53 4.23
CA TRP A 71 9.35 -1.65 5.51
C TRP A 71 9.56 -0.47 6.46
N ASP A 72 10.08 0.64 5.94
CA ASP A 72 10.27 1.85 6.71
C ASP A 72 8.96 2.62 6.82
N THR A 73 8.64 3.04 8.04
CA THR A 73 7.46 3.88 8.29
C THR A 73 7.70 5.27 7.75
N PHE A 74 6.71 5.83 7.06
CA PHE A 74 6.80 7.19 6.53
C PHE A 74 5.53 7.98 6.85
N TYR A 75 5.67 9.31 6.87
CA TYR A 75 4.54 10.20 7.09
C TYR A 75 3.61 10.18 5.88
N SER A 76 2.33 9.88 6.11
CA SER A 76 1.26 9.96 5.12
C SER A 76 0.01 10.55 5.78
N ASN A 77 -1.02 10.84 4.99
CA ASN A 77 -2.31 11.27 5.55
C ASN A 77 -3.22 10.08 5.95
N ILE A 78 -2.64 8.89 6.11
CA ILE A 78 -3.40 7.69 6.48
C ILE A 78 -4.15 7.92 7.79
N LYS A 79 -5.42 7.56 7.79
CA LYS A 79 -6.29 7.72 8.97
C LYS A 79 -7.37 6.64 9.00
N LEU A 80 -7.78 6.31 10.21
CA LEU A 80 -9.01 5.56 10.43
C LEU A 80 -10.21 6.53 10.39
N GLY A 81 -11.19 6.24 9.55
CA GLY A 81 -12.47 6.94 9.48
C GLY A 81 -13.65 6.00 9.65
N SER A 82 -14.88 6.53 9.55
CA SER A 82 -16.12 5.75 9.65
C SER A 82 -16.20 4.58 8.67
N ASP A 83 -15.67 4.78 7.47
CA ASP A 83 -15.75 3.80 6.38
C ASP A 83 -14.56 2.83 6.37
N GLY A 84 -13.62 2.95 7.31
CA GLY A 84 -12.37 2.19 7.35
C GLY A 84 -11.13 3.06 7.19
N ILE A 85 -10.04 2.45 6.72
CA ILE A 85 -8.73 3.09 6.60
C ILE A 85 -8.67 3.85 5.27
N LYS A 86 -8.31 5.13 5.30
CA LYS A 86 -8.23 5.99 4.12
C LYS A 86 -6.84 6.57 3.96
N ILE A 87 -6.37 6.64 2.72
CA ILE A 87 -5.12 7.33 2.34
C ILE A 87 -5.30 7.98 0.96
N SER A 88 -4.86 9.23 0.83
CA SER A 88 -4.88 9.99 -0.43
C SER A 88 -3.63 10.83 -0.68
N ASP A 89 -2.68 10.83 0.26
CA ASP A 89 -1.39 11.49 0.15
C ASP A 89 -0.31 10.61 0.78
N SER A 90 0.53 10.02 -0.08
CA SER A 90 1.66 9.18 0.29
C SER A 90 2.97 9.97 0.47
N LYS A 91 2.90 11.31 0.43
CA LYS A 91 4.04 12.22 0.59
C LYS A 91 5.22 11.89 -0.32
N GLY A 92 4.91 11.47 -1.54
CA GLY A 92 5.89 11.20 -2.59
C GLY A 92 6.40 9.76 -2.65
N LYS A 93 5.91 8.86 -1.78
CA LYS A 93 6.16 7.42 -1.91
C LYS A 93 5.24 6.82 -2.97
N GLN A 94 5.82 6.22 -4.01
CA GLN A 94 5.03 5.62 -5.09
C GLN A 94 4.30 4.35 -4.64
N LYS A 95 5.04 3.45 -3.98
CA LYS A 95 4.57 2.16 -3.48
C LYS A 95 4.60 2.11 -1.96
N PHE A 96 3.54 1.59 -1.36
CA PHE A 96 3.43 1.45 0.09
C PHE A 96 2.51 0.30 0.53
N GLY A 97 2.76 -0.22 1.73
CA GLY A 97 1.83 -1.07 2.47
C GLY A 97 1.11 -0.26 3.55
N ILE A 98 -0.01 -0.78 4.03
CA ILE A 98 -0.71 -0.24 5.20
C ILE A 98 -0.59 -1.24 6.34
N ASN A 99 -0.54 -0.73 7.56
CA ASN A 99 -0.49 -1.52 8.77
C ASN A 99 -1.58 -1.03 9.71
N ALA A 100 -2.29 -1.98 10.30
CA ALA A 100 -3.30 -1.68 11.30
C ALA A 100 -3.29 -2.76 12.38
N ARG A 101 -3.73 -2.37 13.56
CA ARG A 101 -3.95 -3.34 14.63
C ARG A 101 -5.34 -3.93 14.51
N TRP A 102 -5.39 -5.24 14.27
CA TRP A 102 -6.61 -5.99 13.94
C TRP A 102 -6.77 -7.21 14.84
N ASN A 103 -8.02 -7.50 15.22
CA ASN A 103 -8.34 -8.71 15.96
C ASN A 103 -8.61 -9.88 15.02
N VAL A 104 -7.92 -10.98 15.26
CA VAL A 104 -8.14 -12.24 14.56
C VAL A 104 -8.61 -13.28 15.55
N GLU A 105 -9.91 -13.50 15.62
CA GLU A 105 -10.51 -14.60 16.40
C GLU A 105 -9.77 -15.92 16.16
N GLY A 106 -9.47 -16.63 17.25
CA GLY A 106 -8.67 -17.85 17.22
C GLY A 106 -7.15 -17.65 17.15
N PHE A 107 -6.66 -16.41 17.01
CA PHE A 107 -5.22 -16.08 17.07
C PHE A 107 -4.92 -14.99 18.11
N GLY A 108 -5.63 -13.86 18.04
CA GLY A 108 -5.51 -12.75 18.98
C GLY A 108 -5.39 -11.39 18.32
N TYR A 109 -4.95 -10.40 19.09
CA TYR A 109 -4.87 -9.00 18.69
C TYR A 109 -3.45 -8.60 18.29
N THR A 110 -3.21 -8.34 17.00
CA THR A 110 -1.87 -8.09 16.46
C THR A 110 -1.83 -7.01 15.38
N ASN A 111 -0.62 -6.59 15.02
CA ASN A 111 -0.38 -5.67 13.92
C ASN A 111 -0.32 -6.46 12.60
N ILE A 112 -1.16 -6.09 11.65
CA ILE A 112 -1.25 -6.79 10.36
C ILE A 112 -0.97 -5.80 9.24
N THR A 113 -0.09 -6.21 8.34
CA THR A 113 0.20 -5.50 7.11
C THR A 113 -0.73 -5.97 6.00
N ALA A 114 -1.29 -5.04 5.25
CA ALA A 114 -1.74 -5.24 3.89
C ALA A 114 -0.74 -4.58 2.93
N ASP A 115 -0.18 -5.33 2.00
CA ASP A 115 0.81 -4.90 1.01
C ASP A 115 0.48 -5.42 -0.39
N ASN A 116 -0.80 -5.73 -0.64
CA ASN A 116 -1.28 -6.25 -1.92
C ASN A 116 -0.65 -7.61 -2.32
N GLY A 117 -0.14 -8.40 -1.37
CA GLY A 117 0.56 -9.65 -1.67
C GLY A 117 2.02 -9.44 -2.06
N GLY A 118 2.67 -8.41 -1.53
CA GLY A 118 4.05 -8.01 -1.82
C GLY A 118 4.23 -7.03 -2.99
N GLU A 119 3.16 -6.72 -3.73
CA GLU A 119 3.20 -5.80 -4.88
C GLU A 119 3.10 -4.32 -4.48
N PHE A 120 2.67 -4.08 -3.23
CA PHE A 120 2.34 -2.80 -2.63
C PHE A 120 1.15 -2.10 -3.31
N TYR A 121 0.64 -1.05 -2.66
CA TYR A 121 -0.37 -0.16 -3.19
C TYR A 121 0.25 1.11 -3.76
N GLU A 122 -0.44 1.68 -4.74
CA GLU A 122 -0.14 2.99 -5.31
C GLU A 122 -1.42 3.82 -5.29
N LEU A 123 -1.29 5.12 -5.05
CA LEU A 123 -2.46 6.01 -5.11
C LEU A 123 -2.96 6.09 -6.56
N PRO A 124 -4.28 5.99 -6.80
CA PRO A 124 -4.83 6.16 -8.13
C PRO A 124 -4.68 7.63 -8.58
N PRO A 125 -4.93 7.96 -9.85
CA PRO A 125 -4.99 9.34 -10.32
C PRO A 125 -5.99 10.19 -9.51
N GLU A 126 -5.71 11.49 -9.39
CA GLU A 126 -6.57 12.45 -8.69
C GLU A 126 -8.03 12.37 -9.19
N GLY A 127 -8.98 12.48 -8.25
CA GLY A 127 -10.41 12.37 -8.52
C GLY A 127 -10.94 10.94 -8.66
N LYS A 128 -10.07 9.91 -8.62
CA LYS A 128 -10.50 8.50 -8.54
C LYS A 128 -10.44 8.01 -7.10
N SER A 129 -11.35 7.09 -6.77
CA SER A 129 -11.35 6.36 -5.51
C SER A 129 -11.40 4.87 -5.80
N GLN A 130 -10.67 4.08 -5.02
CA GLN A 130 -10.67 2.63 -5.09
C GLN A 130 -10.91 2.04 -3.71
N GLU A 131 -11.87 1.11 -3.65
CA GLU A 131 -12.25 0.45 -2.42
C GLU A 131 -11.73 -0.99 -2.37
N PHE A 132 -11.24 -1.38 -1.20
CA PHE A 132 -10.79 -2.73 -0.89
C PHE A 132 -11.51 -3.28 0.33
N ILE A 133 -11.66 -4.60 0.38
CA ILE A 133 -12.13 -5.31 1.58
C ILE A 133 -10.92 -5.52 2.50
N LEU A 134 -10.90 -4.87 3.66
CA LEU A 134 -9.73 -4.85 4.55
C LEU A 134 -9.28 -6.26 4.96
N GLN A 135 -10.23 -7.13 5.32
CA GLN A 135 -9.96 -8.51 5.71
C GLN A 135 -9.30 -9.31 4.56
N TYR A 136 -9.76 -9.07 3.32
CA TYR A 136 -9.24 -9.72 2.12
C TYR A 136 -7.79 -9.30 1.87
N GLU A 137 -7.50 -8.00 1.97
CA GLU A 137 -6.16 -7.47 1.76
C GLU A 137 -5.15 -7.98 2.81
N PHE A 138 -5.57 -8.10 4.08
CA PHE A 138 -4.76 -8.75 5.11
C PHE A 138 -4.49 -10.22 4.82
N ALA A 139 -5.51 -10.99 4.46
CA ALA A 139 -5.36 -12.40 4.11
C ALA A 139 -4.42 -12.58 2.92
N LYS A 140 -4.63 -11.79 1.85
CA LYS A 140 -3.81 -11.79 0.63
C LYS A 140 -2.32 -11.63 0.95
N SER A 141 -2.02 -10.62 1.76
CA SER A 141 -0.65 -10.25 2.11
C SER A 141 0.01 -11.35 2.97
N ARG A 142 -0.72 -11.89 3.95
CA ARG A 142 -0.19 -12.93 4.84
C ARG A 142 0.02 -14.26 4.12
N VAL A 143 -0.92 -14.67 3.26
CA VAL A 143 -0.80 -15.90 2.46
C VAL A 143 0.38 -15.82 1.49
N ALA A 144 0.53 -14.71 0.76
CA ALA A 144 1.65 -14.50 -0.14
C ALA A 144 3.01 -14.50 0.60
N ARG A 145 3.05 -13.90 1.79
CA ARG A 145 4.24 -13.92 2.65
C ARG A 145 4.63 -15.34 3.06
N ASN A 146 3.67 -16.15 3.50
CA ASN A 146 3.94 -17.54 3.88
C ASN A 146 4.48 -18.36 2.71
N GLU A 147 3.87 -18.21 1.53
CA GLU A 147 4.36 -18.85 0.30
C GLU A 147 5.82 -18.49 0.02
N SER A 148 6.15 -17.20 0.10
CA SER A 148 7.52 -16.73 -0.07
C SER A 148 8.49 -17.31 0.98
N ARG A 149 8.07 -17.44 2.25
CA ARG A 149 8.88 -18.04 3.32
C ARG A 149 9.12 -19.53 3.11
N VAL A 150 8.08 -20.28 2.75
CA VAL A 150 8.20 -21.71 2.44
C VAL A 150 9.19 -21.93 1.29
N GLN A 151 9.04 -21.15 0.20
CA GLN A 151 9.96 -21.22 -0.94
C GLN A 151 11.39 -20.87 -0.55
N LEU A 152 11.59 -19.80 0.23
CA LEU A 152 12.91 -19.38 0.70
C LEU A 152 13.58 -20.47 1.54
N HIS A 153 12.88 -21.02 2.53
CA HIS A 153 13.46 -22.02 3.42
C HIS A 153 13.71 -23.35 2.72
N SER A 154 12.87 -23.72 1.75
CA SER A 154 13.04 -24.93 0.94
C SER A 154 14.34 -24.93 0.15
N LYS A 155 14.86 -23.76 -0.28
CA LYS A 155 16.18 -23.65 -0.94
C LYS A 155 17.34 -24.18 -0.10
N ASN A 156 17.19 -24.17 1.23
CA ASN A 156 18.21 -24.62 2.18
C ASN A 156 18.00 -26.05 2.67
N GLY A 157 17.15 -26.84 1.98
CA GLY A 157 16.88 -28.24 2.31
C GLY A 157 15.89 -28.45 3.46
N TRP A 158 15.30 -27.38 3.99
CA TRP A 158 14.21 -27.48 4.96
C TRP A 158 12.92 -27.94 4.28
N LYS A 159 12.08 -28.67 5.02
CA LYS A 159 10.73 -29.04 4.60
C LYS A 159 9.74 -28.71 5.73
N PRO A 160 8.54 -28.24 5.40
CA PRO A 160 7.51 -28.01 6.42
C PRO A 160 7.11 -29.33 7.09
N SER A 161 6.76 -29.25 8.37
CA SER A 161 6.08 -30.35 9.07
C SER A 161 4.67 -30.57 8.50
N THR A 162 4.04 -31.70 8.83
CA THR A 162 2.65 -31.98 8.44
C THR A 162 1.69 -30.90 8.93
N GLU A 163 1.92 -30.37 10.14
CA GLU A 163 1.08 -29.33 10.74
C GLU A 163 1.23 -28.00 9.97
N SER A 164 2.45 -27.51 9.77
CA SER A 164 2.67 -26.24 9.06
C SER A 164 2.22 -26.31 7.61
N ALA A 165 2.47 -27.44 6.92
CA ALA A 165 1.98 -27.67 5.57
C ALA A 165 0.44 -27.67 5.51
N GLY A 166 -0.24 -28.31 6.48
CA GLY A 166 -1.69 -28.36 6.56
C GLY A 166 -2.31 -26.98 6.79
N LEU A 167 -1.79 -26.21 7.75
CA LEU A 167 -2.24 -24.85 8.04
C LEU A 167 -2.05 -23.92 6.82
N HIS A 168 -0.88 -24.00 6.18
CA HIS A 168 -0.57 -23.22 4.98
C HIS A 168 -1.54 -23.53 3.85
N ALA A 169 -1.70 -24.81 3.50
CA ALA A 169 -2.60 -25.24 2.44
C ALA A 169 -4.05 -24.82 2.72
N PHE A 170 -4.52 -24.98 3.95
CA PHE A 170 -5.88 -24.59 4.32
C PHE A 170 -6.10 -23.08 4.21
N SER A 171 -5.10 -22.27 4.61
CA SER A 171 -5.15 -20.82 4.44
C SER A 171 -5.24 -20.40 2.97
N GLN A 172 -4.53 -21.09 2.07
CA GLN A 172 -4.58 -20.85 0.62
C GLN A 172 -5.95 -21.21 0.04
N THR A 173 -6.49 -22.39 0.35
CA THR A 173 -7.81 -22.80 -0.13
C THR A 173 -8.90 -21.81 0.30
N LEU A 174 -8.89 -21.38 1.57
CA LEU A 174 -9.84 -20.38 2.05
C LEU A 174 -9.68 -19.01 1.35
N PHE A 175 -8.45 -18.61 1.03
CA PHE A 175 -8.19 -17.36 0.30
C PHE A 175 -8.64 -17.43 -1.17
N GLU A 176 -8.45 -18.58 -1.82
CA GLU A 176 -8.97 -18.84 -3.16
C GLU A 176 -10.49 -18.78 -3.20
N ASP A 177 -11.16 -19.38 -2.21
CA ASP A 177 -12.62 -19.32 -2.11
C ASP A 177 -13.10 -17.89 -1.81
N ALA A 178 -12.41 -17.14 -0.94
CA ALA A 178 -12.68 -15.72 -0.73
C ALA A 178 -12.57 -14.92 -2.04
N THR A 179 -11.56 -15.24 -2.85
CA THR A 179 -11.35 -14.61 -4.16
C THR A 179 -12.49 -14.89 -5.13
N LYS A 180 -13.00 -16.13 -5.16
CA LYS A 180 -14.17 -16.52 -5.97
C LYS A 180 -15.45 -15.83 -5.49
N SER A 181 -15.55 -15.54 -4.19
CA SER A 181 -16.71 -14.88 -3.57
C SER A 181 -16.62 -13.36 -3.49
N LYS A 182 -15.70 -12.69 -4.20
CA LYS A 182 -15.51 -11.22 -4.12
C LYS A 182 -16.78 -10.37 -4.37
N SER A 183 -17.72 -10.87 -5.17
CA SER A 183 -19.00 -10.20 -5.42
C SER A 183 -19.89 -10.15 -4.19
N ASP A 184 -19.81 -11.16 -3.32
CA ASP A 184 -20.46 -11.21 -2.02
C ASP A 184 -19.45 -10.74 -0.95
N LYS A 185 -19.53 -9.45 -0.60
CA LYS A 185 -18.58 -8.81 0.31
C LYS A 185 -18.56 -9.48 1.69
N GLU A 186 -19.71 -9.89 2.21
CA GLU A 186 -19.81 -10.54 3.52
C GLU A 186 -19.14 -11.91 3.48
N LYS A 187 -19.48 -12.72 2.47
CA LYS A 187 -18.87 -14.04 2.34
C LYS A 187 -17.37 -13.98 2.08
N CYS A 188 -16.94 -13.06 1.22
CA CYS A 188 -15.53 -12.79 0.96
C CYS A 188 -14.79 -12.43 2.25
N ALA A 189 -15.35 -11.51 3.06
CA ALA A 189 -14.73 -11.10 4.31
C ALA A 189 -14.68 -12.24 5.33
N GLU A 190 -15.72 -13.08 5.42
CA GLU A 190 -15.77 -14.22 6.34
C GLU A 190 -14.67 -15.25 6.01
N LEU A 191 -14.57 -15.62 4.74
CA LEU A 191 -13.54 -16.54 4.24
C LEU A 191 -12.14 -15.95 4.38
N SER A 192 -11.98 -14.65 4.11
CA SER A 192 -10.71 -13.94 4.28
C SER A 192 -10.26 -13.91 5.73
N GLN A 193 -11.16 -13.67 6.67
CA GLN A 193 -10.83 -13.67 8.09
C GLN A 193 -10.38 -15.06 8.57
N LYS A 194 -11.06 -16.12 8.13
CA LYS A 194 -10.65 -17.50 8.40
C LYS A 194 -9.28 -17.82 7.78
N SER A 195 -9.09 -17.45 6.51
CA SER A 195 -7.81 -17.60 5.82
C SER A 195 -6.69 -16.90 6.59
N LEU A 196 -6.90 -15.65 7.02
CA LEU A 196 -5.94 -14.88 7.79
C LEU A 196 -5.58 -15.55 9.12
N MET A 197 -6.56 -16.09 9.85
CA MET A 197 -6.32 -16.85 11.09
C MET A 197 -5.39 -18.04 10.84
N TYR A 198 -5.69 -18.88 9.85
CA TYR A 198 -4.83 -20.03 9.53
C TYR A 198 -3.47 -19.61 8.98
N ALA A 199 -3.41 -18.54 8.19
CA ALA A 199 -2.16 -18.01 7.67
C ALA A 199 -1.26 -17.49 8.81
N LEU A 200 -1.81 -16.86 9.84
CA LEU A 200 -1.03 -16.43 11.00
C LEU A 200 -0.47 -17.62 11.79
N TRP A 201 -1.29 -18.63 12.07
CA TRP A 201 -0.80 -19.87 12.70
C TRP A 201 0.26 -20.59 11.85
N ALA A 202 0.06 -20.62 10.52
CA ALA A 202 1.04 -21.17 9.60
C ALA A 202 2.37 -20.39 9.67
N SER A 203 2.34 -19.05 9.70
CA SER A 203 3.55 -18.24 9.84
C SER A 203 4.36 -18.65 11.07
N GLU A 204 3.73 -18.69 12.25
CA GLU A 204 4.42 -19.05 13.50
C GLU A 204 5.02 -20.46 13.42
N LYS A 205 4.26 -21.42 12.90
CA LYS A 205 4.72 -22.81 12.78
C LYS A 205 5.83 -22.99 11.75
N ILE A 206 5.80 -22.29 10.62
CA ILE A 206 6.88 -22.31 9.62
C ILE A 206 8.20 -21.86 10.26
N GLU A 207 8.19 -20.78 11.03
CA GLU A 207 9.40 -20.26 11.68
C GLU A 207 9.92 -21.18 12.77
N LEU A 208 9.03 -21.75 13.59
CA LEU A 208 9.40 -22.73 14.61
C LEU A 208 9.99 -24.01 14.00
N ASP A 209 9.34 -24.55 12.97
CA ASP A 209 9.83 -25.72 12.23
C ASP A 209 11.20 -25.44 11.61
N LYS A 210 11.39 -24.23 11.08
CA LYS A 210 12.66 -23.80 10.50
C LYS A 210 13.76 -23.70 11.55
N ALA A 211 13.48 -23.08 12.69
CA ALA A 211 14.43 -22.97 13.79
C ALA A 211 14.85 -24.37 14.30
N ASN A 212 13.89 -25.28 14.51
CA ASN A 212 14.16 -26.64 14.94
C ASN A 212 15.06 -27.40 13.94
N TYR A 213 14.79 -27.26 12.64
CA TYR A 213 15.64 -27.84 11.60
C TYR A 213 17.08 -27.30 11.65
N GLU A 214 17.25 -25.99 11.86
CA GLU A 214 18.59 -25.39 11.93
C GLU A 214 19.36 -25.82 13.17
N ILE A 215 18.70 -25.87 14.33
CA ILE A 215 19.28 -26.37 15.58
C ILE A 215 19.74 -27.83 15.39
N ALA A 216 18.89 -28.68 14.82
CA ALA A 216 19.21 -30.08 14.55
C ALA A 216 20.42 -30.21 13.60
N ARG A 217 20.53 -29.35 12.59
CA ARG A 217 21.63 -29.35 11.63
C ARG A 217 22.94 -28.83 12.22
N MET A 218 22.90 -27.81 13.07
CA MET A 218 24.08 -27.23 13.71
C MET A 218 24.68 -28.17 14.76
N GLY A 219 23.86 -29.02 15.37
CA GLY A 219 24.30 -29.94 16.42
C GLY A 219 24.70 -29.22 17.71
N LYS A 220 25.37 -29.95 18.61
CA LYS A 220 25.83 -29.40 19.89
C LYS A 220 27.00 -28.44 19.68
N ARG A 221 26.94 -27.27 20.32
CA ARG A 221 28.12 -26.38 20.44
C ARG A 221 29.03 -26.92 21.55
N ASN A 222 30.21 -27.40 21.20
CA ASN A 222 31.14 -28.02 22.14
C ASN A 222 31.71 -27.02 23.17
N ASP A 223 31.64 -25.72 22.87
CA ASP A 223 32.26 -24.63 23.65
C ASP A 223 31.21 -23.81 24.43
N PHE A 224 29.96 -24.27 24.45
CA PHE A 224 28.86 -23.66 25.20
C PHE A 224 28.41 -24.67 26.26
N PHE A 225 28.83 -24.43 27.51
CA PHE A 225 28.55 -25.27 28.67
C PHE A 225 27.24 -24.89 29.35
#